data_AF-A0A3C0ZDQ6-F1
#
_entry.id   AF-A0A3C0ZDQ6-F1
#
_cell.length_a   1.000
_cell.length_b   1.000
_cell.length_c   1.000
_cell.angle_alpha   90.00
_cell.angle_beta   90.00
_cell.angle_gamma   90.00
#
_symmetry.space_group_name_H-M   'P 1'
#
loop_
_entity.id
_entity.type
_entity.pdbx_description
1 polymer ?
#
loop_
_entity_poly.entity_id
_entity_poly.type
_entity_poly.pdbx_seq_one_letter_code
_entity_poly.pdbx_strand_id
1 'polypeptide(L)'
;NSNPIKGNTLKNFYAPWYEISYSDGNSKKNGFIWLGLLALGKQTASDGSQYIYGFERFTKGINEQDQDHFSTGVKLIDANGNFLAEHTFPFAYSEQTFSQSKLLPAMGLQNVKHIIRIEFLGEACGIPSEYNYVAWTGRQLVDLPSRYSVSDAGVFYYDEKILFPSEHGKNNQIIYKYIEEGEVIDDNAENPNFRVTKKSEEFLWNGIGFEKLSKAK
;
A
#
# COMPACT_ATOMS: atom_id res chain seq x y z
N ASN A 1 9.21 24.20 -10.97
CA ASN A 1 9.90 22.91 -11.12
C ASN A 1 11.16 23.12 -11.92
N SER A 2 12.33 22.97 -11.30
CA SER A 2 13.62 22.92 -11.98
C SER A 2 13.77 21.58 -12.70
N ASN A 3 14.52 21.55 -13.80
CA ASN A 3 14.93 20.29 -14.41
C ASN A 3 15.84 19.52 -13.44
N PRO A 4 15.74 18.17 -13.36
CA PRO A 4 16.60 17.39 -12.49
C PRO A 4 18.08 17.54 -12.90
N ILE A 5 18.96 17.74 -11.92
CA ILE A 5 20.41 17.77 -12.15
C ILE A 5 20.95 16.36 -11.93
N LYS A 6 21.70 15.83 -12.91
CA LYS A 6 22.46 14.55 -12.89
C LYS A 6 22.13 13.63 -11.70
N GLY A 7 21.22 12.68 -11.91
CA GLY A 7 20.89 11.66 -10.90
C GLY A 7 21.92 10.54 -10.81
N ASN A 8 21.95 9.90 -9.65
CA ASN A 8 22.69 8.66 -9.43
C ASN A 8 21.71 7.52 -9.22
N THR A 9 22.06 6.33 -9.69
CA THR A 9 21.33 5.11 -9.33
C THR A 9 21.75 4.69 -7.93
N LEU A 10 20.80 4.64 -6.99
CA LEU A 10 21.02 4.04 -5.67
C LEU A 10 20.02 2.91 -5.51
N LYS A 11 20.48 1.77 -4.96
CA LYS A 11 19.61 0.62 -4.66
C LYS A 11 18.73 0.28 -5.89
N ASN A 12 19.36 0.33 -7.07
CA ASN A 12 18.81 0.03 -8.39
C ASN A 12 17.66 0.90 -8.90
N PHE A 13 17.36 2.05 -8.29
CA PHE A 13 16.42 3.02 -8.88
C PHE A 13 17.08 4.37 -9.11
N TYR A 14 16.63 5.07 -10.14
CA TYR A 14 17.12 6.40 -10.48
C TYR A 14 16.52 7.43 -9.51
N ALA A 15 17.39 8.07 -8.72
CA ALA A 15 17.01 9.13 -7.81
C ALA A 15 17.80 10.41 -8.17
N PRO A 16 17.19 11.39 -8.84
CA PRO A 16 17.83 12.66 -9.15
C PRO A 16 17.93 13.59 -7.94
N TRP A 17 18.81 14.58 -8.04
CA TRP A 17 18.79 15.75 -7.16
C TRP A 17 17.87 16.80 -7.75
N TYR A 18 17.00 17.37 -6.91
CA TYR A 18 16.16 18.50 -7.24
C TYR A 18 16.63 19.73 -6.49
N GLU A 19 16.71 20.86 -7.20
CA GLU A 19 16.87 22.16 -6.55
C GLU A 19 15.56 22.54 -5.86
N ILE A 20 15.67 22.98 -4.62
CA ILE A 20 14.54 23.45 -3.82
C ILE A 20 14.81 24.86 -3.31
N SER A 21 13.75 25.62 -3.12
CA SER A 21 13.78 26.89 -2.40
C SER A 21 12.83 26.81 -1.21
N TYR A 22 13.27 27.28 -0.04
CA TYR A 22 12.44 27.37 1.16
C TYR A 22 12.66 28.70 1.88
N SER A 23 11.70 29.09 2.71
CA SER A 23 11.79 30.28 3.54
C SER A 23 12.27 29.90 4.93
N ASP A 24 13.28 30.61 5.41
CA ASP A 24 13.74 30.55 6.79
C ASP A 24 13.59 31.95 7.41
N GLY A 25 12.47 32.16 8.11
CA GLY A 25 12.02 33.49 8.51
C GLY A 25 11.82 34.39 7.28
N ASN A 26 12.56 35.50 7.23
CA ASN A 26 12.51 36.47 6.13
C ASN A 26 13.52 36.20 5.00
N SER A 27 14.31 35.13 5.10
CA SER A 27 15.35 34.80 4.12
C SER A 27 14.93 33.64 3.23
N LYS A 28 15.00 33.84 1.91
CA LYS A 28 14.85 32.73 0.94
C LYS A 28 16.18 31.99 0.82
N LYS A 29 16.17 30.68 1.07
CA LYS A 29 17.32 29.79 0.93
C LYS A 29 17.09 28.83 -0.23
N ASN A 30 18.17 28.47 -0.93
CA ASN A 30 18.18 27.46 -1.98
C ASN A 30 19.07 26.30 -1.56
N GLY A 31 18.78 25.10 -2.07
CA GLY A 31 19.58 23.91 -1.84
C GLY A 31 19.15 22.77 -2.74
N PHE A 32 19.65 21.58 -2.47
CA PHE A 32 19.29 20.39 -3.21
C PHE A 32 18.73 19.32 -2.27
N ILE A 33 17.67 18.65 -2.72
CA ILE A 33 17.18 17.45 -2.07
C ILE A 33 17.40 16.26 -2.99
N TRP A 34 17.86 15.16 -2.42
CA TRP A 34 17.97 13.92 -3.15
C TRP A 34 16.66 13.14 -3.01
N LEU A 35 16.04 12.79 -4.14
CA LEU A 35 14.76 12.07 -4.10
C LEU A 35 14.87 10.70 -3.43
N GLY A 36 16.07 10.10 -3.39
CA GLY A 36 16.31 8.81 -2.72
C GLY A 36 16.19 8.86 -1.19
N LEU A 37 16.06 10.05 -0.59
CA LEU A 37 15.85 10.23 0.85
C LEU A 37 14.43 10.67 1.21
N LEU A 38 13.55 10.81 0.21
CA LEU A 38 12.19 11.26 0.44
C LEU A 38 11.28 10.08 0.75
N ALA A 39 10.57 10.19 1.87
CA ALA A 39 9.39 9.38 2.11
C ALA A 39 8.28 9.78 1.14
N LEU A 40 7.47 8.83 0.73
CA LEU A 40 6.26 9.08 -0.05
C LEU A 40 5.15 9.70 0.80
N GLY A 41 5.11 9.35 2.08
CA GLY A 41 4.17 9.94 3.01
C GLY A 41 4.44 9.56 4.46
N LYS A 42 3.67 10.18 5.35
CA LYS A 42 3.69 9.91 6.78
C LYS A 42 2.30 9.98 7.40
N GLN A 43 2.10 9.24 8.48
CA GLN A 43 0.95 9.35 9.37
C GLN A 43 1.44 9.52 10.81
N THR A 44 0.70 10.28 11.61
CA THR A 44 1.03 10.51 13.04
C THR A 44 -0.09 9.93 13.89
N ALA A 45 0.28 9.04 14.82
CA ALA A 45 -0.64 8.47 15.79
C ALA A 45 -0.96 9.46 16.91
N SER A 46 -2.00 9.16 17.69
CA SER A 46 -2.43 9.98 18.83
C SER A 46 -1.39 10.05 19.95
N ASP A 47 -0.53 9.04 20.08
CA ASP A 47 0.60 9.03 21.01
C ASP A 47 1.84 9.78 20.50
N GLY A 48 1.76 10.41 19.32
CA GLY A 48 2.85 11.15 18.68
C GLY A 48 3.78 10.29 17.83
N SER A 49 3.63 8.96 17.84
CA SER A 49 4.45 8.07 16.98
C SER A 49 4.18 8.34 15.50
N GLN A 50 5.22 8.23 14.67
CA GLN A 50 5.11 8.50 13.23
C GLN A 50 5.38 7.24 12.42
N TYR A 51 4.48 6.96 11.49
CA TYR A 51 4.63 5.93 10.47
C TYR A 51 5.04 6.62 9.18
N ILE A 52 6.20 6.26 8.65
CA ILE A 52 6.81 6.87 7.47
C ILE A 52 6.99 5.77 6.44
N TYR A 53 6.56 5.97 5.20
CA TYR A 53 6.72 4.96 4.15
C TYR A 53 7.34 5.53 2.88
N GLY A 54 8.02 4.67 2.13
CA GLY A 54 8.61 5.03 0.84
C GLY A 54 9.36 3.89 0.19
N PHE A 55 9.94 4.16 -0.98
CA PHE A 55 10.71 3.17 -1.72
C PHE A 55 12.13 3.06 -1.21
N GLU A 56 12.56 1.84 -0.93
CA GLU A 56 13.92 1.56 -0.46
C GLU A 56 14.82 1.08 -1.59
N ARG A 57 14.30 0.24 -2.49
CA ARG A 57 15.09 -0.43 -3.53
C ARG A 57 14.19 -0.82 -4.68
N PHE A 58 14.75 -0.88 -5.88
CA PHE A 58 14.14 -1.58 -7.00
C PHE A 58 14.80 -2.94 -7.19
N THR A 59 13.99 -3.97 -7.36
CA THR A 59 14.43 -5.33 -7.60
C THR A 59 13.92 -5.75 -8.96
N LYS A 60 14.83 -6.20 -9.81
CA LYS A 60 14.44 -6.82 -11.08
C LYS A 60 13.94 -8.21 -10.80
N GLY A 61 12.81 -8.52 -11.41
CA GLY A 61 12.24 -9.84 -11.44
C GLY A 61 13.17 -10.86 -12.04
N ILE A 62 13.22 -12.07 -11.47
CA ILE A 62 14.03 -13.16 -12.04
C ILE A 62 13.26 -14.02 -13.04
N ASN A 63 11.92 -13.94 -13.08
CA ASN A 63 11.05 -14.67 -14.01
C ASN A 63 9.64 -14.03 -14.06
N GLU A 64 8.71 -14.61 -14.83
CA GLU A 64 7.34 -14.08 -14.96
C GLU A 64 6.52 -14.08 -13.66
N GLN A 65 6.90 -14.91 -12.67
CA GLN A 65 6.24 -15.00 -11.36
C GLN A 65 6.79 -13.99 -10.35
N ASP A 66 8.02 -13.52 -10.55
CA ASP A 66 8.69 -12.50 -9.75
C ASP A 66 8.83 -11.25 -10.62
N GLN A 67 7.84 -10.36 -10.58
CA GLN A 67 7.86 -9.15 -11.40
C GLN A 67 8.83 -8.10 -10.85
N ASP A 68 9.28 -7.20 -11.73
CA ASP A 68 9.98 -5.99 -11.33
C ASP A 68 9.17 -5.24 -10.25
N HIS A 69 9.80 -4.93 -9.12
CA HIS A 69 9.10 -4.33 -8.00
C HIS A 69 9.98 -3.38 -7.20
N PHE A 70 9.34 -2.41 -6.55
CA PHE A 70 9.95 -1.65 -5.48
C PHE A 70 9.79 -2.39 -4.15
N SER A 71 10.87 -2.49 -3.39
CA SER A 71 10.79 -2.74 -1.95
C SER A 71 10.26 -1.49 -1.26
N THR A 72 9.04 -1.53 -0.77
CA THR A 72 8.39 -0.43 -0.04
C THR A 72 8.59 -0.63 1.45
N GLY A 73 9.32 0.29 2.08
CA GLY A 73 9.60 0.26 3.51
C GLY A 73 8.58 1.09 4.29
N VAL A 74 8.24 0.61 5.47
CA VAL A 74 7.49 1.33 6.51
C VAL A 74 8.36 1.40 7.75
N LYS A 75 8.59 2.61 8.26
CA LYS A 75 9.35 2.87 9.47
C LYS A 75 8.45 3.50 10.51
N LEU A 76 8.54 2.98 11.74
CA LEU A 76 7.87 3.50 12.90
C LEU A 76 8.90 4.15 13.82
N ILE A 77 8.66 5.41 14.17
CA ILE A 77 9.42 6.15 15.17
C ILE A 77 8.49 6.64 16.29
N ASP A 78 9.00 6.73 17.52
CA ASP A 78 8.23 7.28 18.65
C ASP A 78 8.14 8.81 18.59
N ALA A 79 7.41 9.40 19.55
CA ALA A 79 7.25 10.85 19.65
C ALA A 79 8.55 11.63 19.88
N ASN A 80 9.62 10.96 20.35
CA ASN A 80 10.94 11.55 20.57
C ASN A 80 11.87 11.36 19.37
N GLY A 81 11.40 10.69 18.30
CA GLY A 81 12.19 10.38 17.11
C GLY A 81 13.05 9.11 17.24
N ASN A 82 12.86 8.30 18.27
CA ASN A 82 13.57 7.03 18.38
C ASN A 82 12.96 6.01 17.42
N PHE A 83 13.82 5.27 16.73
CA PHE A 83 13.40 4.15 15.89
C PHE A 83 12.79 3.03 16.73
N LEU A 84 11.61 2.55 16.31
CA LEU A 84 10.90 1.45 16.97
C LEU A 84 10.89 0.17 16.15
N ALA A 85 10.54 0.26 14.87
CA ALA A 85 10.41 -0.89 13.98
C ALA A 85 10.46 -0.48 12.51
N GLU A 86 10.81 -1.44 11.66
CA GLU A 86 10.64 -1.34 10.21
C GLU A 86 10.05 -2.63 9.64
N HIS A 87 9.38 -2.50 8.50
CA HIS A 87 8.90 -3.63 7.70
C HIS A 87 8.93 -3.25 6.24
N THR A 88 9.14 -4.24 5.36
CA THR A 88 9.26 -4.03 3.93
C THR A 88 8.40 -5.03 3.18
N PHE A 89 7.66 -4.55 2.19
CA PHE A 89 6.84 -5.36 1.30
C PHE A 89 7.08 -4.99 -0.17
N PRO A 90 6.88 -5.91 -1.13
CA PRO A 90 7.04 -5.62 -2.54
C PRO A 90 5.84 -4.81 -3.08
N PHE A 91 6.13 -3.87 -3.97
CA PHE A 91 5.13 -3.15 -4.76
C PHE A 91 5.52 -3.23 -6.24
N ALA A 92 4.74 -3.96 -7.03
CA ALA A 92 4.94 -4.07 -8.47
C ALA A 92 4.30 -2.86 -9.15
N TYR A 93 5.12 -1.92 -9.61
CA TYR A 93 4.61 -0.73 -10.27
C TYR A 93 3.92 -1.09 -11.59
N SER A 94 2.66 -0.70 -11.71
CA SER A 94 1.81 -0.88 -12.88
C SER A 94 1.11 0.44 -13.19
N GLU A 95 1.90 1.49 -13.44
CA GLU A 95 1.42 2.82 -13.87
C GLU A 95 0.61 3.64 -12.85
N GLN A 96 0.64 3.27 -11.56
CA GLN A 96 0.00 4.08 -10.52
C GLN A 96 0.68 5.44 -10.36
N THR A 97 -0.09 6.52 -10.46
CA THR A 97 0.43 7.90 -10.45
C THR A 97 0.42 8.55 -9.09
N PHE A 98 -0.29 7.96 -8.13
CA PHE A 98 -0.55 8.56 -6.83
C PHE A 98 -0.32 7.57 -5.69
N SER A 99 0.20 8.07 -4.55
CA SER A 99 0.24 7.30 -3.31
C SER A 99 -0.36 8.08 -2.16
N GLN A 100 -1.07 7.39 -1.30
CA GLN A 100 -1.53 7.94 -0.03
C GLN A 100 -1.45 6.90 1.08
N SER A 101 -1.73 7.34 2.31
CA SER A 101 -1.82 6.45 3.45
C SER A 101 -2.92 6.88 4.40
N LYS A 102 -3.38 5.91 5.20
CA LYS A 102 -4.33 6.13 6.29
C LYS A 102 -3.89 5.32 7.50
N LEU A 103 -3.93 5.94 8.67
CA LEU A 103 -3.77 5.23 9.94
C LEU A 103 -5.14 4.77 10.45
N LEU A 104 -5.29 3.47 10.62
CA LEU A 104 -6.47 2.82 11.16
C LEU A 104 -6.19 2.39 12.61
N PRO A 105 -7.22 2.28 13.47
CA PRO A 105 -7.08 1.65 14.77
C PRO A 105 -6.84 0.14 14.63
N ALA A 106 -6.88 -0.60 15.73
CA ALA A 106 -6.71 -2.07 15.72
C ALA A 106 -7.72 -2.84 14.88
N MET A 107 -8.82 -2.20 14.44
CA MET A 107 -9.90 -2.80 13.65
C MET A 107 -10.47 -4.10 14.26
N GLY A 108 -10.39 -4.25 15.59
CA GLY A 108 -10.87 -5.42 16.34
C GLY A 108 -9.91 -6.62 16.35
N LEU A 109 -8.71 -6.50 15.76
CA LEU A 109 -7.66 -7.52 15.86
C LEU A 109 -6.99 -7.46 17.23
N GLN A 110 -6.73 -8.62 17.81
CA GLN A 110 -6.00 -8.73 19.08
C GLN A 110 -4.51 -8.43 18.88
N ASN A 111 -3.86 -7.85 19.90
CA ASN A 111 -2.44 -7.50 19.87
C ASN A 111 -2.04 -6.57 18.71
N VAL A 112 -2.96 -5.72 18.24
CA VAL A 112 -2.69 -4.68 17.26
C VAL A 112 -2.97 -3.32 17.90
N LYS A 113 -2.06 -2.36 17.74
CA LYS A 113 -2.24 -0.98 18.20
C LYS A 113 -2.83 -0.11 17.09
N HIS A 114 -2.19 -0.14 15.92
CA HIS A 114 -2.59 0.61 14.74
C HIS A 114 -2.30 -0.21 13.48
N ILE A 115 -2.96 0.12 12.39
CA ILE A 115 -2.69 -0.42 11.07
C ILE A 115 -2.43 0.76 10.14
N ILE A 116 -1.26 0.82 9.51
CA ILE A 116 -1.05 1.75 8.41
C ILE A 116 -1.51 1.08 7.12
N ARG A 117 -2.47 1.71 6.44
CA ARG A 117 -2.86 1.37 5.08
C ARG A 117 -2.11 2.28 4.13
N ILE A 118 -1.39 1.71 3.17
CA ILE A 118 -0.69 2.39 2.10
C ILE A 118 -1.39 2.07 0.79
N GLU A 119 -1.63 3.08 -0.02
CA GLU A 119 -2.41 2.98 -1.24
C GLU A 119 -1.58 3.49 -2.40
N PHE A 120 -1.50 2.71 -3.47
CA PHE A 120 -0.95 3.12 -4.76
C PHE A 120 -2.11 3.10 -5.75
N LEU A 121 -2.52 4.27 -6.23
CA LEU A 121 -3.77 4.44 -6.95
C LEU A 121 -3.54 4.55 -8.46
N GLY A 122 -4.32 3.78 -9.21
CA GLY A 122 -4.50 3.92 -10.64
C GLY A 122 -5.68 4.84 -10.92
N GLU A 123 -5.45 5.93 -11.64
CA GLU A 123 -6.48 6.93 -11.96
C GLU A 123 -7.06 6.76 -13.38
N ALA A 124 -6.70 5.68 -14.08
CA ALA A 124 -7.17 5.40 -15.44
C ALA A 124 -7.67 3.96 -15.60
N CYS A 125 -8.45 3.73 -16.67
CA CYS A 125 -8.97 2.41 -17.02
C CYS A 125 -7.82 1.41 -17.20
N GLY A 126 -8.00 0.20 -16.69
CA GLY A 126 -6.99 -0.85 -16.74
C GLY A 126 -5.82 -0.70 -15.76
N ILE A 127 -5.68 0.43 -15.07
CA ILE A 127 -4.62 0.63 -14.08
C ILE A 127 -5.10 0.20 -12.69
N PRO A 128 -4.44 -0.78 -12.04
CA PRO A 128 -4.88 -1.27 -10.74
C PRO A 128 -4.56 -0.29 -9.62
N SER A 129 -5.48 -0.15 -8.68
CA SER A 129 -5.22 0.45 -7.37
C SER A 129 -4.92 -0.62 -6.33
N GLU A 130 -3.80 -0.51 -5.64
CA GLU A 130 -3.35 -1.44 -4.61
C GLU A 130 -3.46 -0.84 -3.21
N TYR A 131 -3.83 -1.67 -2.24
CA TYR A 131 -4.00 -1.29 -0.84
C TYR A 131 -3.27 -2.31 0.03
N ASN A 132 -2.17 -1.87 0.61
CA ASN A 132 -1.30 -2.67 1.47
C ASN A 132 -1.52 -2.28 2.93
N TYR A 133 -1.54 -3.25 3.84
CA TYR A 133 -1.85 -3.04 5.25
C TYR A 133 -0.72 -3.60 6.10
N VAL A 134 -0.16 -2.76 6.98
CA VAL A 134 0.88 -3.16 7.91
C VAL A 134 0.41 -2.87 9.33
N ALA A 135 0.30 -3.91 10.16
CA ALA A 135 -0.14 -3.83 11.54
C ALA A 135 1.05 -3.61 12.48
N TRP A 136 0.94 -2.64 13.38
CA TRP A 136 1.84 -2.50 14.52
C TRP A 136 1.32 -3.28 15.71
N THR A 137 2.04 -4.35 16.08
CA THR A 137 1.65 -5.23 17.19
C THR A 137 2.07 -4.72 18.58
N GLY A 138 2.77 -3.59 18.64
CA GLY A 138 3.48 -3.15 19.83
C GLY A 138 4.88 -3.75 20.00
N ARG A 139 5.26 -4.71 19.14
CA ARG A 139 6.60 -5.32 19.10
C ARG A 139 7.23 -5.28 17.71
N GLN A 140 6.42 -5.59 16.70
CA GLN A 140 6.84 -5.63 15.30
C GLN A 140 5.74 -5.11 14.37
N LEU A 141 6.17 -4.63 13.21
CA LEU A 141 5.31 -4.35 12.06
C LEU A 141 5.15 -5.64 11.26
N VAL A 142 3.92 -5.99 10.87
CA VAL A 142 3.62 -7.22 10.12
C VAL A 142 2.58 -6.97 9.05
N ASP A 143 2.66 -7.71 7.96
CA ASP A 143 1.66 -7.62 6.90
C ASP A 143 0.29 -8.11 7.38
N LEU A 144 -0.73 -7.52 6.78
CA LEU A 144 -2.10 -8.02 6.74
C LEU A 144 -2.47 -8.28 5.27
N PRO A 145 -3.55 -9.02 4.98
CA PRO A 145 -3.98 -9.26 3.61
C PRO A 145 -4.15 -7.94 2.84
N SER A 146 -3.43 -7.79 1.74
CA SER A 146 -3.59 -6.67 0.81
C SER A 146 -4.89 -6.83 0.01
N ARG A 147 -5.32 -5.76 -0.66
CA ARG A 147 -6.40 -5.81 -1.65
C ARG A 147 -6.06 -4.97 -2.86
N TYR A 148 -6.65 -5.26 -4.01
CA TYR A 148 -6.54 -4.37 -5.17
C TYR A 148 -7.88 -4.26 -5.91
N SER A 149 -7.97 -3.28 -6.79
CA SER A 149 -9.13 -3.07 -7.65
C SER A 149 -8.68 -2.56 -9.00
N VAL A 150 -9.27 -3.06 -10.08
CA VAL A 150 -9.02 -2.60 -11.45
C VAL A 150 -10.32 -2.69 -12.24
N SER A 151 -10.52 -1.78 -13.18
CA SER A 151 -11.64 -1.85 -14.10
C SER A 151 -11.25 -1.30 -15.45
N ASP A 152 -11.73 -1.97 -16.49
CA ASP A 152 -11.77 -1.46 -17.85
C ASP A 152 -13.23 -1.11 -18.19
N ALA A 153 -13.48 0.17 -18.41
CA ALA A 153 -14.83 0.71 -18.45
C ALA A 153 -15.66 0.03 -19.56
N GLY A 154 -16.71 -0.67 -19.15
CA GLY A 154 -17.64 -1.34 -20.05
C GLY A 154 -17.25 -2.76 -20.48
N VAL A 155 -16.06 -3.24 -20.11
CA VAL A 155 -15.57 -4.57 -20.49
C VAL A 155 -15.41 -5.47 -19.26
N PHE A 156 -14.71 -4.99 -18.23
CA PHE A 156 -14.34 -5.81 -17.09
C PHE A 156 -14.17 -5.00 -15.80
N TYR A 157 -14.41 -5.63 -14.66
CA TYR A 157 -13.93 -5.13 -13.39
C TYR A 157 -13.54 -6.28 -12.45
N TYR A 158 -12.58 -5.97 -11.57
CA TYR A 158 -12.17 -6.79 -10.45
C TYR A 158 -12.02 -5.91 -9.22
N ASP A 159 -12.73 -6.23 -8.15
CA ASP A 159 -12.70 -5.47 -6.91
C ASP A 159 -12.52 -6.40 -5.71
N GLU A 160 -11.56 -6.07 -4.86
CA GLU A 160 -11.34 -6.73 -3.58
C GLU A 160 -11.66 -5.79 -2.42
N LYS A 161 -12.39 -6.32 -1.44
CA LYS A 161 -12.72 -5.64 -0.17
C LYS A 161 -12.19 -6.44 0.99
N ILE A 162 -11.48 -5.76 1.90
CA ILE A 162 -11.10 -6.31 3.20
C ILE A 162 -12.18 -5.93 4.21
N LEU A 163 -12.59 -6.89 5.02
CA LEU A 163 -13.50 -6.69 6.13
C LEU A 163 -12.85 -7.23 7.42
N PHE A 164 -12.51 -6.30 8.31
CA PHE A 164 -11.88 -6.57 9.59
C PHE A 164 -12.90 -6.98 10.66
N PRO A 165 -12.44 -7.59 11.78
CA PRO A 165 -13.27 -7.96 12.92
C PRO A 165 -14.29 -6.93 13.38
N SER A 166 -13.85 -5.67 13.55
CA SER A 166 -14.73 -4.58 14.00
C SER A 166 -15.84 -4.22 13.01
N GLU A 167 -15.71 -4.60 11.74
CA GLU A 167 -16.65 -4.26 10.68
C GLU A 167 -17.69 -5.37 10.46
N HIS A 168 -17.33 -6.65 10.66
CA HIS A 168 -18.27 -7.77 10.51
C HIS A 168 -18.84 -8.31 11.83
N GLY A 169 -18.22 -8.01 12.98
CA GLY A 169 -18.75 -8.37 14.30
C GLY A 169 -18.86 -9.87 14.57
N LYS A 170 -18.03 -10.70 13.91
CA LYS A 170 -18.01 -12.17 14.07
C LYS A 170 -16.78 -12.60 14.89
N ASN A 171 -15.98 -13.52 14.37
CA ASN A 171 -14.74 -13.96 15.00
C ASN A 171 -13.68 -12.85 14.95
N ASN A 172 -13.12 -12.48 16.10
CA ASN A 172 -12.13 -11.41 16.21
C ASN A 172 -10.72 -11.75 15.68
N GLN A 173 -10.53 -12.99 15.23
CA GLN A 173 -9.31 -13.48 14.60
C GLN A 173 -9.45 -13.66 13.10
N ILE A 174 -10.62 -13.47 12.49
CA ILE A 174 -10.80 -13.66 11.05
C ILE A 174 -10.83 -12.31 10.34
N ILE A 175 -10.07 -12.19 9.27
CA ILE A 175 -10.18 -11.11 8.29
C ILE A 175 -10.78 -11.73 7.02
N TYR A 176 -11.85 -11.13 6.51
CA TYR A 176 -12.44 -11.57 5.25
C TYR A 176 -11.91 -10.73 4.09
N LYS A 177 -11.61 -11.39 2.98
CA LYS A 177 -11.48 -10.73 1.68
C LYS A 177 -12.65 -11.16 0.80
N TYR A 178 -13.44 -10.20 0.36
CA TYR A 178 -14.47 -10.40 -0.65
C TYR A 178 -13.93 -9.98 -2.00
N ILE A 179 -14.13 -10.82 -3.00
CA ILE A 179 -13.67 -10.62 -4.36
C ILE A 179 -14.90 -10.64 -5.25
N GLU A 180 -15.07 -9.59 -6.04
CA GLU A 180 -16.09 -9.50 -7.07
C GLU A 180 -15.44 -9.23 -8.41
N GLU A 181 -15.85 -10.02 -9.39
CA GLU A 181 -15.39 -9.95 -10.78
C GLU A 181 -16.61 -9.82 -11.67
N GLY A 182 -16.56 -8.93 -12.65
CA GLY A 182 -17.57 -8.82 -13.68
C GLY A 182 -16.94 -8.76 -15.06
N GLU A 183 -17.43 -9.59 -15.96
CA GLU A 183 -17.10 -9.59 -17.38
C GLU A 183 -18.36 -9.29 -18.20
N VAL A 184 -18.25 -8.44 -19.21
CA VAL A 184 -19.36 -8.18 -20.13
C VAL A 184 -19.75 -9.46 -20.88
N ILE A 185 -21.05 -9.67 -21.08
CA ILE A 185 -21.59 -10.85 -21.78
C ILE A 185 -21.62 -10.63 -23.30
N ASP A 186 -21.88 -9.40 -23.72
CA ASP A 186 -21.89 -8.96 -25.12
C ASP A 186 -21.39 -7.52 -25.23
N ASP A 187 -20.16 -7.39 -25.73
CA ASP A 187 -19.42 -6.14 -25.88
C ASP A 187 -20.08 -5.17 -26.88
N ASN A 188 -21.03 -5.65 -27.70
CA ASN A 188 -21.74 -4.85 -28.69
C ASN A 188 -23.12 -4.37 -28.22
N ALA A 189 -23.55 -4.75 -27.01
CA ALA A 189 -24.85 -4.37 -26.49
C ALA A 189 -24.86 -2.89 -26.06
N GLU A 190 -25.92 -2.16 -26.44
CA GLU A 190 -26.12 -0.76 -26.07
C GLU A 190 -26.25 -0.57 -24.53
N ASN A 191 -26.64 -1.63 -23.82
CA ASN A 191 -26.56 -1.75 -22.35
C ASN A 191 -25.81 -3.04 -21.99
N PRO A 192 -24.50 -2.98 -21.69
CA PRO A 192 -23.70 -4.16 -21.41
C PRO A 192 -24.18 -4.83 -20.11
N ASN A 193 -24.59 -6.09 -20.21
CA ASN A 193 -24.85 -6.95 -19.06
C ASN A 193 -23.55 -7.63 -18.64
N PHE A 194 -23.33 -7.75 -17.33
CA PHE A 194 -22.14 -8.40 -16.78
C PHE A 194 -22.47 -9.78 -16.22
N ARG A 195 -21.62 -10.75 -16.51
CA ARG A 195 -21.53 -12.00 -15.75
C ARG A 195 -20.69 -11.72 -14.51
N VAL A 196 -21.33 -11.77 -13.34
CA VAL A 196 -20.67 -11.47 -12.07
C VAL A 196 -20.33 -12.73 -11.30
N THR A 197 -19.06 -12.88 -10.91
CA THR A 197 -18.55 -13.94 -10.04
C THR A 197 -18.18 -13.33 -8.68
N LYS A 198 -18.53 -14.03 -7.59
CA LYS A 198 -18.19 -13.61 -6.22
C LYS A 198 -17.45 -14.72 -5.49
N LYS A 199 -16.35 -14.36 -4.81
CA LYS A 199 -15.55 -15.26 -3.99
C LYS A 199 -15.28 -14.62 -2.63
N SER A 200 -15.08 -15.46 -1.64
CA SER A 200 -14.56 -15.05 -0.33
C SER A 200 -13.32 -15.86 0.02
N GLU A 201 -12.37 -15.17 0.65
CA GLU A 201 -11.20 -15.74 1.29
C GLU A 201 -11.19 -15.35 2.76
N GLU A 202 -10.69 -16.24 3.60
CA GLU A 202 -10.61 -16.04 5.05
C GLU A 202 -9.15 -16.11 5.47
N PHE A 203 -8.75 -15.17 6.33
CA PHE A 203 -7.41 -15.11 6.87
C PHE A 203 -7.49 -15.14 8.39
N LEU A 204 -6.82 -16.13 8.98
CA LEU A 204 -6.72 -16.28 10.44
C LEU A 204 -5.55 -15.47 10.96
N TRP A 205 -5.86 -14.49 11.80
CA TRP A 205 -4.92 -13.70 12.58
C TRP A 205 -4.54 -14.41 13.88
N ASN A 206 -3.24 -14.61 14.10
CA ASN A 206 -2.72 -15.32 15.27
C ASN A 206 -2.03 -14.40 16.30
N GLY A 207 -2.13 -13.07 16.13
CA GLY A 207 -1.49 -12.09 17.01
C GLY A 207 -0.09 -11.63 16.57
N ILE A 208 0.56 -12.37 15.67
CA ILE A 208 1.89 -12.04 15.13
C ILE A 208 1.94 -12.06 13.60
N GLY A 209 0.86 -12.44 12.94
CA GLY A 209 0.74 -12.56 11.49
C GLY A 209 -0.62 -13.18 11.12
N PHE A 210 -0.80 -13.46 9.83
CA PHE A 210 -2.00 -14.10 9.31
C PHE A 210 -1.68 -15.33 8.47
N GLU A 211 -2.64 -16.25 8.41
CA GLU A 211 -2.61 -17.42 7.54
C GLU A 211 -3.89 -17.45 6.70
N LYS A 212 -3.76 -17.68 5.39
CA LYS A 212 -4.93 -17.88 4.53
C LYS A 212 -5.52 -19.27 4.80
N LEU A 213 -6.79 -19.30 5.21
CA LEU A 213 -7.50 -20.56 5.43
C LEU A 213 -7.85 -21.19 4.08
N SER A 214 -7.44 -22.45 3.91
CA SER A 214 -7.92 -23.25 2.79
C SER A 214 -9.37 -23.66 3.06
N LYS A 215 -10.25 -23.52 2.07
CA LYS A 215 -11.59 -24.12 2.16
C LYS A 215 -11.39 -25.64 2.18
N ALA A 216 -11.88 -26.31 3.22
CA ALA A 216 -11.97 -27.77 3.22
C ALA A 216 -12.72 -28.20 1.94
N LYS A 217 -12.14 -29.14 1.20
CA LYS A 217 -12.74 -29.72 -0.02
C LYS A 217 -14.04 -30.43 0.29
#